data_AF-A0A7W2M5A7-F1
#
_entry.id   AF-A0A7W2M5A7-F1
#
_cell.length_a   1.000
_cell.length_b   1.000
_cell.length_c   1.000
_cell.angle_alpha   90.00
_cell.angle_beta   90.00
_cell.angle_gamma   90.00
#
_symmetry.space_group_name_H-M   'P 1'
#
loop_
_entity.id
_entity.type
_entity.pdbx_description
1 polymer ?
#
loop_
_entity_poly.entity_id
_entity_poly.type
_entity_poly.pdbx_seq_one_letter_code
_entity_poly.pdbx_strand_id
1 'polypeptide(L)'
;MKIYPFFIKNISLVFLTLFSFKTLAQNETLTVEENFNKKAFFTDFRGMNAAEAAIGTSNVNGDLPNPIFEIAFRVGYKRSLSPHLNLGFTYNKFNLAFEDIYNEGFMSFDLNLEYLMAPYHRFSPFLFAGGGLNAANYFTQSAAKFQGGAGIEVIAAKRLGLRLMADYNYVFSDTLDGVIAGGSDDAYWRILFGTTIYFGDGNKKGRLLKDTPSIMNSNPILEEN
;
A
#
# COMPACT_ATOMS: atom_id res chain seq x y z
N MET A 1 -3.41 36.30 40.33
CA MET A 1 -3.11 36.61 38.92
C MET A 1 -1.79 37.38 38.85
N LYS A 2 -0.68 36.66 38.65
CA LYS A 2 0.65 37.19 38.34
C LYS A 2 1.38 36.13 37.49
N ILE A 3 1.82 36.55 36.31
CA ILE A 3 2.68 35.81 35.38
C ILE A 3 4.13 36.02 35.83
N TYR A 4 4.93 34.95 35.90
CA TYR A 4 6.38 35.07 35.80
C TYR A 4 6.96 33.94 34.90
N PRO A 5 7.71 34.30 33.85
CA PRO A 5 8.34 33.37 32.92
C PRO A 5 9.76 33.05 33.42
N PHE A 6 10.01 31.82 33.86
CA PHE A 6 11.35 31.43 34.31
C PHE A 6 11.83 30.06 33.78
N PHE A 7 11.06 29.40 32.91
CA PHE A 7 11.40 28.04 32.46
C PHE A 7 11.97 27.92 31.04
N ILE A 8 12.20 29.04 30.32
CA ILE A 8 12.60 29.01 28.90
C ILE A 8 14.12 29.21 28.68
N LYS A 9 14.92 29.50 29.71
CA LYS A 9 16.32 29.94 29.49
C LYS A 9 17.42 28.87 29.54
N ASN A 10 17.13 27.59 29.80
CA ASN A 10 18.17 26.56 29.98
C ASN A 10 18.16 25.40 28.96
N ILE A 11 17.47 25.51 27.82
CA ILE A 11 17.51 24.52 26.73
C ILE A 11 18.04 25.16 25.45
N SER A 12 19.17 25.86 25.53
CA SER A 12 19.78 26.47 24.33
C SER A 12 21.28 26.20 24.18
N LEU A 13 21.92 25.48 25.10
CA LEU A 13 23.39 25.37 25.12
C LEU A 13 23.95 23.93 25.01
N VAL A 14 23.17 22.96 24.51
CA VAL A 14 23.67 21.59 24.24
C VAL A 14 23.49 21.17 22.77
N PHE A 15 22.79 21.96 21.94
CA PHE A 15 22.51 21.58 20.55
C PHE A 15 23.53 22.06 19.51
N LEU A 16 24.60 22.77 19.92
CA LEU A 16 25.46 23.51 18.99
C LEU A 16 26.90 23.00 18.82
N THR A 17 27.22 21.78 19.25
CA THR A 17 28.60 21.25 19.14
C THR A 17 28.76 19.97 18.31
N LEU A 18 27.71 19.49 17.61
CA LEU A 18 27.80 18.31 16.75
C LEU A 18 27.80 18.57 15.24
N PHE A 19 27.77 19.84 14.80
CA PHE A 19 28.04 20.17 13.40
C PHE A 19 29.56 20.16 13.13
N SER A 20 30.13 18.97 13.12
CA SER A 20 31.39 18.74 12.40
C SER A 20 31.16 19.04 10.93
N PHE A 21 31.91 20.00 10.39
CA PHE A 21 32.02 20.23 8.96
C PHE A 21 32.47 18.94 8.28
N LYS A 22 31.51 18.18 7.73
CA LYS A 22 31.78 17.09 6.80
C LYS A 22 31.75 17.66 5.39
N THR A 23 32.92 17.65 4.77
CA THR A 23 33.18 17.59 3.33
C THR A 23 31.92 17.31 2.48
N LEU A 24 31.35 18.38 1.92
CA LEU A 24 30.05 18.36 1.22
C LEU A 24 30.10 17.57 -0.11
N ALA A 25 31.24 17.59 -0.81
CA ALA A 25 31.33 17.09 -2.18
C ALA A 25 31.27 15.56 -2.30
N GLN A 26 31.87 14.81 -1.37
CA GLN A 26 31.87 13.34 -1.44
C GLN A 26 30.53 12.74 -1.00
N ASN A 27 29.79 13.44 -0.13
CA ASN A 27 28.47 13.04 0.33
C ASN A 27 27.40 13.22 -0.74
N GLU A 28 27.49 14.27 -1.58
CA GLU A 28 26.58 14.51 -2.69
C GLU A 28 26.65 13.41 -3.75
N THR A 29 27.85 12.96 -4.14
CA THR A 29 27.99 11.90 -5.14
C THR A 29 27.43 10.56 -4.62
N LEU A 30 27.73 10.20 -3.38
CA LEU A 30 27.21 8.97 -2.75
C LEU A 30 25.68 8.99 -2.63
N THR A 31 25.10 10.14 -2.24
CA THR A 31 23.63 10.27 -2.15
C THR A 31 22.96 10.27 -3.52
N VAL A 32 23.60 10.83 -4.56
CA VAL A 32 23.08 10.76 -5.95
C VAL A 32 23.09 9.32 -6.46
N GLU A 33 24.19 8.59 -6.25
CA GLU A 33 24.31 7.18 -6.67
C GLU A 33 23.30 6.27 -5.95
N GLU A 34 23.15 6.44 -4.63
CA GLU A 34 22.18 5.68 -3.84
C GLU A 34 20.74 5.94 -4.31
N ASN A 35 20.39 7.21 -4.58
CA ASN A 35 19.07 7.59 -5.09
C ASN A 35 18.82 7.04 -6.50
N PHE A 36 19.84 7.01 -7.35
CA PHE A 36 19.76 6.39 -8.68
C PHE A 36 19.49 4.89 -8.55
N ASN A 37 20.27 4.19 -7.72
CA ASN A 37 20.11 2.74 -7.50
C ASN A 37 18.72 2.39 -6.96
N LYS A 38 18.17 3.19 -6.04
CA LYS A 38 16.80 3.04 -5.53
C LYS A 38 15.75 3.20 -6.64
N LYS A 39 15.86 4.25 -7.45
CA LYS A 39 14.93 4.49 -8.58
C LYS A 39 15.04 3.39 -9.63
N ALA A 40 16.26 2.96 -9.96
CA ALA A 40 16.51 1.89 -10.91
C ALA A 40 15.90 0.55 -10.43
N PHE A 41 16.09 0.20 -9.16
CA PHE A 41 15.48 -0.99 -8.57
C PHE A 41 13.95 -0.95 -8.70
N PHE A 42 13.33 0.16 -8.30
CA PHE A 42 11.88 0.32 -8.38
C PHE A 42 11.36 0.13 -9.82
N THR A 43 11.99 0.80 -10.79
CA THR A 43 11.61 0.71 -12.21
C THR A 43 11.88 -0.68 -12.82
N ASP A 44 12.92 -1.38 -12.38
CA ASP A 44 13.21 -2.71 -12.92
C ASP A 44 12.26 -3.80 -12.36
N PHE A 45 11.82 -3.67 -11.10
CA PHE A 45 11.03 -4.71 -10.43
C PHE A 45 9.54 -4.39 -10.21
N ARG A 46 9.16 -3.14 -9.94
CA ARG A 46 7.83 -2.75 -9.45
C ARG A 46 7.00 -1.85 -10.37
N GLY A 47 7.48 -1.43 -11.54
CA GLY A 47 6.58 -0.78 -12.51
C GLY A 47 5.98 0.55 -12.04
N MET A 48 5.22 1.21 -12.93
CA MET A 48 4.27 2.25 -12.52
C MET A 48 2.84 1.74 -12.39
N ASN A 49 2.54 0.63 -13.06
CA ASN A 49 1.22 0.02 -13.12
C ASN A 49 1.36 -1.42 -12.67
N ALA A 50 0.33 -1.98 -12.07
CA ALA A 50 0.28 -3.37 -11.69
C ALA A 50 -1.12 -3.93 -11.84
N ALA A 51 -1.20 -5.22 -12.16
CA ALA A 51 -2.40 -6.02 -12.02
C ALA A 51 -2.20 -6.97 -10.84
N GLU A 52 -3.20 -7.09 -9.98
CA GLU A 52 -3.17 -7.99 -8.83
C GLU A 52 -4.28 -9.03 -8.91
N ALA A 53 -3.98 -10.22 -8.42
CA ALA A 53 -4.93 -11.31 -8.25
C ALA A 53 -4.60 -12.05 -6.95
N ALA A 54 -5.60 -12.31 -6.11
CA ALA A 54 -5.42 -13.01 -4.85
C ALA A 54 -6.61 -13.93 -4.55
N ILE A 55 -6.33 -14.99 -3.81
CA ILE A 55 -7.30 -15.93 -3.28
C ILE A 55 -7.06 -16.10 -1.78
N GLY A 56 -8.11 -16.36 -1.02
CA GLY A 56 -7.96 -16.54 0.40
C GLY A 56 -9.27 -16.90 1.07
N THR A 57 -9.35 -16.55 2.34
CA THR A 57 -10.50 -16.85 3.19
C THR A 57 -11.10 -15.58 3.76
N SER A 58 -12.43 -15.51 3.84
CA SER A 58 -13.18 -14.51 4.59
C SER A 58 -13.75 -15.10 5.86
N ASN A 59 -13.79 -14.30 6.93
CA ASN A 59 -14.41 -14.65 8.19
C ASN A 59 -15.13 -13.41 8.77
N VAL A 60 -16.37 -13.61 9.21
CA VAL A 60 -17.20 -12.56 9.79
C VAL A 60 -16.81 -12.38 11.26
N ASN A 61 -16.63 -11.14 11.70
CA ASN A 61 -16.45 -10.90 13.12
C ASN A 61 -17.81 -11.14 13.81
N GLY A 62 -17.92 -12.22 14.58
CA GLY A 62 -19.20 -12.60 15.17
C GLY A 62 -19.03 -13.30 16.50
N ASP A 63 -19.71 -12.77 17.51
CA ASP A 63 -20.06 -13.39 18.81
C ASP A 63 -20.90 -14.69 18.66
N LEU A 64 -20.94 -15.28 17.45
CA LEU A 64 -21.69 -16.47 17.11
C LEU A 64 -20.73 -17.68 17.02
N PRO A 65 -21.08 -18.82 17.64
CA PRO A 65 -20.26 -20.02 17.54
C PRO A 65 -20.24 -20.54 16.08
N ASN A 66 -19.03 -20.79 15.55
CA ASN A 66 -18.71 -21.45 14.27
C ASN A 66 -18.75 -20.61 12.96
N PRO A 67 -17.90 -19.59 12.79
CA PRO A 67 -17.69 -18.98 11.47
C PRO A 67 -17.04 -19.98 10.49
N ILE A 68 -17.65 -20.18 9.32
CA ILE A 68 -17.12 -21.07 8.26
C ILE A 68 -16.14 -20.28 7.39
N PHE A 69 -14.97 -20.85 7.14
CA PHE A 69 -13.99 -20.28 6.20
C PHE A 69 -14.51 -20.39 4.77
N GLU A 70 -14.88 -19.25 4.20
CA GLU A 70 -15.36 -19.18 2.81
C GLU A 70 -14.28 -18.65 1.86
N ILE A 71 -14.33 -19.08 0.60
CA ILE A 71 -13.36 -18.67 -0.41
C ILE A 71 -13.59 -17.20 -0.81
N ALA A 72 -12.53 -16.41 -0.73
CA ALA A 72 -12.49 -15.03 -1.20
C ALA A 72 -11.55 -14.90 -2.40
N PHE A 73 -12.00 -14.16 -3.41
CA PHE A 73 -11.23 -13.83 -4.60
C PHE A 73 -11.11 -12.30 -4.74
N ARG A 74 -9.91 -11.84 -5.11
CA ARG A 74 -9.62 -10.44 -5.41
C ARG A 74 -8.92 -10.34 -6.75
N VAL A 75 -9.36 -9.40 -7.57
CA VAL A 75 -8.58 -8.89 -8.71
C VAL A 75 -8.56 -7.38 -8.68
N GLY A 76 -7.48 -6.79 -9.17
CA GLY A 76 -7.34 -5.35 -9.11
C GLY A 76 -6.30 -4.78 -10.04
N TYR A 77 -6.35 -3.47 -10.17
CA TYR A 77 -5.36 -2.65 -10.85
C TYR A 77 -4.77 -1.66 -9.86
N LYS A 78 -3.45 -1.49 -9.89
CA LYS A 78 -2.70 -0.59 -9.01
C LYS A 78 -1.84 0.35 -9.84
N ARG A 79 -1.80 1.62 -9.46
CA ARG A 79 -0.95 2.64 -10.06
C ARG A 79 -0.09 3.32 -9.00
N SER A 80 1.22 3.34 -9.22
CA SER A 80 2.17 4.03 -8.34
C SER A 80 2.15 5.53 -8.58
N LEU A 81 1.80 6.29 -7.55
CA LEU A 81 1.89 7.75 -7.52
C LEU A 81 3.30 8.17 -7.12
N SER A 82 3.89 7.46 -6.17
CA SER A 82 5.31 7.54 -5.79
C SER A 82 5.82 6.13 -5.50
N PRO A 83 7.13 5.91 -5.30
CA PRO A 83 7.64 4.59 -4.92
C PRO A 83 6.99 4.03 -3.64
N HIS A 84 6.60 4.89 -2.72
CA HIS A 84 5.99 4.51 -1.45
C HIS A 84 4.46 4.54 -1.48
N LEU A 85 3.83 5.20 -2.46
CA LEU A 85 2.38 5.41 -2.49
C LEU A 85 1.76 4.89 -3.78
N ASN A 86 0.78 4.00 -3.62
CA ASN A 86 0.05 3.39 -4.71
C ASN A 86 -1.46 3.64 -4.55
N LEU A 87 -2.13 3.90 -5.66
CA LEU A 87 -3.58 3.95 -5.74
C LEU A 87 -4.07 2.66 -6.41
N GLY A 88 -4.98 1.94 -5.77
CA GLY A 88 -5.52 0.66 -6.23
C GLY A 88 -7.02 0.70 -6.41
N PHE A 89 -7.50 0.04 -7.45
CA PHE A 89 -8.91 -0.30 -7.65
C PHE A 89 -9.04 -1.82 -7.63
N THR A 90 -9.90 -2.36 -6.77
CA THR A 90 -10.04 -3.81 -6.58
C THR A 90 -11.49 -4.24 -6.67
N TYR A 91 -11.72 -5.32 -7.39
CA TYR A 91 -12.96 -6.09 -7.35
C TYR A 91 -12.74 -7.33 -6.49
N ASN A 92 -13.64 -7.55 -5.52
CA ASN A 92 -13.63 -8.74 -4.70
C ASN A 92 -14.94 -9.51 -4.89
N LYS A 93 -14.83 -10.84 -4.89
CA LYS A 93 -15.97 -11.75 -4.81
C LYS A 93 -15.71 -12.71 -3.65
N PHE A 94 -16.62 -12.78 -2.70
CA PHE A 94 -16.47 -13.60 -1.50
C PHE A 94 -17.83 -14.10 -1.06
N ASN A 95 -17.86 -15.28 -0.46
CA ASN A 95 -19.06 -15.80 0.18
C ASN A 95 -18.95 -15.56 1.68
N LEU A 96 -20.09 -15.33 2.33
CA LEU A 96 -20.20 -15.39 3.78
C LEU A 96 -21.21 -16.49 4.10
N ALA A 97 -20.75 -17.53 4.80
CA ALA A 97 -21.59 -18.65 5.19
C ALA A 97 -21.68 -18.76 6.71
N PHE A 98 -22.90 -18.93 7.22
CA PHE A 98 -23.19 -19.32 8.60
C PHE A 98 -23.73 -20.75 8.59
N GLU A 99 -23.28 -21.59 9.53
CA GLU A 99 -23.77 -22.97 9.66
C GLU A 99 -25.31 -22.95 9.80
N ASP A 100 -25.99 -23.64 8.87
CA ASP A 100 -27.44 -23.88 8.78
C ASP A 100 -28.42 -22.70 8.52
N ILE A 101 -27.99 -21.46 8.22
CA ILE A 101 -28.96 -20.35 8.03
C ILE A 101 -28.70 -19.45 6.79
N TYR A 102 -27.45 -19.25 6.34
CA TYR A 102 -27.17 -18.20 5.35
C TYR A 102 -25.95 -18.55 4.48
N ASN A 103 -26.12 -18.55 3.14
CA ASN A 103 -25.04 -18.71 2.15
C ASN A 103 -25.26 -17.71 1.02
N GLU A 104 -24.78 -16.49 1.22
CA GLU A 104 -24.89 -15.42 0.22
C GLU A 104 -23.51 -15.03 -0.32
N GLY A 105 -23.44 -14.92 -1.64
CA GLY A 105 -22.28 -14.37 -2.33
C GLY A 105 -22.37 -12.85 -2.37
N PHE A 106 -21.27 -12.21 -2.01
CA PHE A 106 -21.11 -10.77 -2.04
C PHE A 106 -20.04 -10.39 -3.05
N MET A 107 -20.17 -9.18 -3.58
CA MET A 107 -19.12 -8.55 -4.36
C MET A 107 -18.82 -7.15 -3.84
N SER A 108 -17.58 -6.72 -3.99
CA SER A 108 -17.18 -5.37 -3.61
C SER A 108 -16.30 -4.71 -4.66
N PHE A 109 -16.47 -3.40 -4.79
CA PHE A 109 -15.62 -2.52 -5.60
C PHE A 109 -14.98 -1.51 -4.68
N ASP A 110 -13.64 -1.53 -4.60
CA ASP A 110 -12.91 -0.78 -3.59
C ASP A 110 -11.82 0.08 -4.22
N LEU A 111 -11.68 1.30 -3.70
CA LEU A 111 -10.58 2.20 -3.98
C LEU A 111 -9.67 2.27 -2.75
N ASN A 112 -8.42 1.89 -2.92
CA ASN A 112 -7.44 1.76 -1.86
C ASN A 112 -6.24 2.67 -2.09
N LEU A 113 -5.80 3.36 -1.04
CA LEU A 113 -4.49 3.97 -0.97
C LEU A 113 -3.57 3.02 -0.20
N GLU A 114 -2.47 2.61 -0.83
CA GLU A 114 -1.48 1.69 -0.28
C GLU A 114 -0.16 2.43 -0.06
N TYR A 115 0.39 2.28 1.14
CA TYR A 115 1.72 2.74 1.50
C TYR A 115 2.70 1.56 1.60
N LEU A 116 3.69 1.54 0.73
CA LEU A 116 4.76 0.55 0.66
C LEU A 116 5.95 1.04 1.47
N MET A 117 6.26 0.39 2.59
CA MET A 117 7.26 0.86 3.55
C MET A 117 8.69 0.75 3.01
N ALA A 118 8.97 -0.31 2.26
CA ALA A 118 10.31 -0.63 1.76
C ALA A 118 10.34 -0.88 0.24
N PRO A 119 10.03 0.13 -0.60
CA PRO A 119 9.79 -0.07 -2.03
C PRO A 119 11.04 -0.38 -2.85
N TYR A 120 12.22 -0.26 -2.26
CA TYR A 120 13.52 -0.49 -2.90
C TYR A 120 14.15 -1.84 -2.51
N HIS A 121 13.42 -2.68 -1.77
CA HIS A 121 13.86 -4.00 -1.34
C HIS A 121 12.92 -5.08 -1.88
N ARG A 122 13.40 -6.32 -2.01
CA ARG A 122 12.55 -7.43 -2.49
C ARG A 122 11.43 -7.76 -1.51
N PHE A 123 11.73 -7.70 -0.22
CA PHE A 123 10.74 -7.83 0.86
C PHE A 123 10.24 -6.44 1.24
N SER A 124 8.93 -6.25 1.20
CA SER A 124 8.31 -4.96 1.44
C SER A 124 7.00 -5.11 2.19
N PRO A 125 6.97 -4.72 3.47
CA PRO A 125 5.72 -4.53 4.19
C PRO A 125 4.91 -3.38 3.56
N PHE A 126 3.59 -3.52 3.58
CA PHE A 126 2.67 -2.48 3.15
C PHE A 126 1.46 -2.39 4.07
N LEU A 127 0.86 -1.21 4.10
CA LEU A 127 -0.43 -0.95 4.71
C LEU A 127 -1.34 -0.30 3.67
N PHE A 128 -2.63 -0.52 3.77
CA PHE A 128 -3.60 0.11 2.90
C PHE A 128 -4.87 0.46 3.63
N ALA A 129 -5.54 1.50 3.14
CA ALA A 129 -6.86 1.91 3.59
C ALA A 129 -7.64 2.45 2.41
N GLY A 130 -8.96 2.29 2.45
CA GLY A 130 -9.80 2.59 1.31
C GLY A 130 -11.28 2.58 1.64
N GLY A 131 -12.04 3.13 0.70
CA GLY A 131 -13.50 3.07 0.70
C GLY A 131 -13.96 2.21 -0.47
N GLY A 132 -15.11 1.57 -0.31
CA GLY A 132 -15.69 0.76 -1.37
C GLY A 132 -17.20 0.72 -1.28
N LEU A 133 -17.78 0.02 -2.25
CA LEU A 133 -19.18 -0.33 -2.28
C LEU A 133 -19.28 -1.85 -2.21
N ASN A 134 -20.00 -2.35 -1.21
CA ASN A 134 -20.45 -3.74 -1.19
C ASN A 134 -21.79 -3.82 -1.91
N ALA A 135 -21.98 -4.87 -2.70
CA ALA A 135 -23.26 -5.22 -3.31
C ALA A 135 -23.56 -6.69 -3.01
N ALA A 136 -24.79 -6.97 -2.61
CA ALA A 136 -25.30 -8.32 -2.52
C ALA A 136 -25.44 -8.92 -3.94
N ASN A 137 -25.45 -10.25 -4.05
CA ASN A 137 -25.78 -10.93 -5.30
C ASN A 137 -27.11 -10.37 -5.86
N TYR A 138 -27.15 -10.13 -7.17
CA TYR A 138 -28.27 -9.51 -7.89
C TYR A 138 -28.51 -8.00 -7.66
N PHE A 139 -27.56 -7.27 -7.04
CA PHE A 139 -27.64 -5.80 -6.84
C PHE A 139 -28.88 -5.33 -6.08
N THR A 140 -29.49 -6.19 -5.28
CA THR A 140 -30.71 -5.87 -4.52
C THR A 140 -30.46 -4.83 -3.44
N GLN A 141 -29.24 -4.79 -2.88
CA GLN A 141 -28.79 -3.79 -1.92
C GLN A 141 -27.30 -3.46 -2.13
N SER A 142 -26.97 -2.17 -2.03
CA SER A 142 -25.59 -1.68 -2.03
C SER A 142 -25.33 -0.83 -0.79
N ALA A 143 -24.18 -1.05 -0.17
CA ALA A 143 -23.78 -0.35 1.04
C ALA A 143 -22.36 0.20 0.88
N ALA A 144 -22.15 1.43 1.34
CA ALA A 144 -20.81 1.98 1.42
C ALA A 144 -20.02 1.21 2.49
N LYS A 145 -18.73 1.02 2.26
CA LYS A 145 -17.85 0.39 3.24
C LYS A 145 -16.52 1.10 3.33
N PHE A 146 -15.89 0.98 4.49
CA PHE A 146 -14.50 1.30 4.71
C PHE A 146 -13.70 0.01 4.87
N GLN A 147 -12.46 0.02 4.39
CA GLN A 147 -11.55 -1.10 4.59
C GLN A 147 -10.15 -0.62 4.90
N GLY A 148 -9.46 -1.40 5.72
CA GLY A 148 -8.08 -1.16 6.10
C GLY A 148 -7.36 -2.49 6.31
N GLY A 149 -6.09 -2.55 5.94
CA GLY A 149 -5.34 -3.79 6.01
C GLY A 149 -3.84 -3.58 5.96
N ALA A 150 -3.13 -4.67 6.17
CA ALA A 150 -1.69 -4.73 6.09
C ALA A 150 -1.24 -6.04 5.46
N GLY A 151 -0.02 -6.05 4.94
CA GLY A 151 0.53 -7.23 4.32
C GLY A 151 2.00 -7.11 4.02
N ILE A 152 2.52 -8.16 3.41
CA ILE A 152 3.90 -8.25 2.96
C ILE A 152 3.92 -8.62 1.48
N GLU A 153 4.87 -8.03 0.77
CA GLU A 153 5.18 -8.35 -0.61
C GLU A 153 6.61 -8.88 -0.72
N VAL A 154 6.79 -9.94 -1.49
CA VAL A 154 8.10 -10.47 -1.87
C VAL A 154 8.21 -10.50 -3.40
N ILE A 155 9.19 -9.79 -3.94
CA ILE A 155 9.52 -9.84 -5.37
C ILE A 155 10.15 -11.18 -5.70
N ALA A 156 9.37 -12.06 -6.32
CA ALA A 156 9.79 -13.40 -6.75
C ALA A 156 10.60 -13.36 -8.04
N ALA A 157 10.21 -12.49 -8.99
CA ALA A 157 10.92 -12.29 -10.24
C ALA A 157 10.78 -10.84 -10.73
N LYS A 158 11.50 -10.49 -11.79
CA LYS A 158 11.34 -9.19 -12.44
C LYS A 158 9.86 -8.98 -12.81
N ARG A 159 9.25 -7.91 -12.29
CA ARG A 159 7.84 -7.57 -12.49
C ARG A 159 6.82 -8.54 -11.88
N LEU A 160 7.24 -9.43 -10.98
CA LEU A 160 6.36 -10.39 -10.31
C LEU A 160 6.57 -10.34 -8.80
N GLY A 161 5.55 -9.89 -8.07
CA GLY A 161 5.49 -9.90 -6.61
C GLY A 161 4.50 -10.94 -6.11
N LEU A 162 4.86 -11.65 -5.03
CA LEU A 162 3.95 -12.47 -4.24
C LEU A 162 3.51 -11.67 -3.02
N ARG A 163 2.24 -11.76 -2.65
CA ARG A 163 1.66 -10.95 -1.58
C ARG A 163 0.86 -11.82 -0.62
N LEU A 164 1.03 -11.54 0.67
CA LEU A 164 0.15 -12.01 1.74
C LEU A 164 -0.44 -10.78 2.41
N MET A 165 -1.76 -10.73 2.55
CA MET A 165 -2.47 -9.58 3.11
C MET A 165 -3.60 -10.01 4.02
N ALA A 166 -3.86 -9.18 5.03
CA ALA A 166 -5.06 -9.25 5.84
C ALA A 166 -5.77 -7.90 5.76
N ASP A 167 -7.09 -7.92 5.61
CA ASP A 167 -7.91 -6.72 5.68
C ASP A 167 -9.11 -6.87 6.58
N TYR A 168 -9.48 -5.74 7.17
CA TYR A 168 -10.65 -5.51 7.98
C TYR A 168 -11.59 -4.61 7.19
N ASN A 169 -12.85 -4.98 7.10
CA ASN A 169 -13.89 -4.27 6.38
C ASN A 169 -15.00 -3.90 7.36
N TYR A 170 -15.44 -2.66 7.30
CA TYR A 170 -16.57 -2.14 8.06
C TYR A 170 -17.61 -1.61 7.08
N VAL A 171 -18.85 -2.11 7.17
CA VAL A 171 -19.93 -1.72 6.26
C VAL A 171 -20.80 -0.66 6.92
N PHE A 172 -20.99 0.48 6.25
CA PHE A 172 -21.92 1.51 6.69
C PHE A 172 -23.28 1.22 6.04
N SER A 173 -24.21 0.67 6.81
CA SER A 173 -25.59 0.48 6.35
C SER A 173 -26.56 1.22 7.27
N ASP A 174 -27.18 2.29 6.77
CA ASP A 174 -28.31 2.96 7.44
C ASP A 174 -29.67 2.32 7.06
N THR A 175 -29.67 1.34 6.15
CA THR A 175 -30.90 0.72 5.59
C THR A 175 -31.09 -0.75 5.96
N LEU A 176 -30.22 -1.32 6.81
CA LEU A 176 -30.33 -2.70 7.32
C LEU A 176 -31.02 -2.79 8.70
N ASP A 177 -31.58 -1.69 9.23
CA ASP A 177 -32.33 -1.69 10.50
C ASP A 177 -33.80 -2.15 10.33
N GLY A 178 -34.00 -3.29 9.66
CA GLY A 178 -35.29 -3.98 9.62
C GLY A 178 -35.52 -4.94 10.79
N VAL A 179 -34.50 -5.19 11.63
CA VAL A 179 -34.57 -6.11 12.76
C VAL A 179 -33.74 -5.56 13.93
N ILE A 180 -34.43 -5.02 14.94
CA ILE A 180 -33.84 -4.75 16.26
C ILE A 180 -33.72 -6.10 16.99
N ALA A 181 -32.76 -6.93 16.62
CA ALA A 181 -32.36 -8.12 17.39
C ALA A 181 -31.02 -8.72 16.91
N GLY A 182 -29.92 -8.38 17.59
CA GLY A 182 -28.65 -9.10 17.51
C GLY A 182 -27.44 -8.19 17.24
N GLY A 183 -26.77 -7.72 18.29
CA GLY A 183 -25.61 -6.83 18.20
C GLY A 183 -24.34 -7.53 17.74
N SER A 184 -24.21 -7.79 16.44
CA SER A 184 -22.92 -8.10 15.81
C SER A 184 -22.67 -7.05 14.75
N ASP A 185 -21.89 -6.03 15.11
CA ASP A 185 -21.46 -4.94 14.25
C ASP A 185 -20.94 -5.45 12.89
N ASP A 186 -21.42 -4.85 11.79
CA ASP A 186 -21.24 -5.25 10.38
C ASP A 186 -19.79 -5.20 9.86
N ALA A 187 -18.92 -6.00 10.46
CA ALA A 187 -17.51 -6.07 10.15
C ALA A 187 -17.04 -7.50 9.84
N TYR A 188 -16.12 -7.61 8.89
CA TYR A 188 -15.50 -8.88 8.51
C TYR A 188 -14.03 -8.70 8.17
N TRP A 189 -13.25 -9.77 8.36
CA TRP A 189 -11.85 -9.80 7.99
C TRP A 189 -11.58 -10.84 6.91
N ARG A 190 -10.52 -10.61 6.14
CA ARG A 190 -10.06 -11.50 5.08
C ARG A 190 -8.57 -11.68 5.17
N ILE A 191 -8.09 -12.89 4.90
CA ILE A 191 -6.67 -13.16 4.65
C ILE A 191 -6.56 -13.64 3.21
N LEU A 192 -5.73 -12.98 2.42
CA LEU A 192 -5.53 -13.30 1.01
C LEU A 192 -4.06 -13.51 0.69
N PHE A 193 -3.80 -14.51 -0.14
CA PHE A 193 -2.52 -14.76 -0.77
C PHE A 193 -2.65 -14.57 -2.28
N GLY A 194 -1.70 -13.87 -2.89
CA GLY A 194 -1.83 -13.48 -4.29
C GLY A 194 -0.55 -13.09 -4.97
N THR A 195 -0.71 -12.64 -6.21
CA THR A 195 0.35 -12.20 -7.09
C THR A 195 0.09 -10.78 -7.58
N THR A 196 1.16 -10.07 -7.90
CA THR A 196 1.13 -8.73 -8.50
C THR A 196 2.09 -8.70 -9.68
N ILE A 197 1.55 -8.40 -10.85
CA ILE A 197 2.31 -8.31 -12.11
C ILE A 197 2.46 -6.84 -12.46
N TYR A 198 3.71 -6.37 -12.55
CA TYR A 198 4.06 -4.97 -12.77
C TYR A 198 4.39 -4.63 -14.23
N PHE A 199 3.98 -3.46 -14.70
CA PHE A 199 4.18 -3.03 -16.09
C PHE A 199 4.23 -1.50 -16.25
N GLY A 200 4.66 -1.05 -17.44
CA GLY A 200 4.54 0.36 -17.88
C GLY A 200 5.78 1.28 -17.75
N ASP A 201 7.01 0.74 -17.76
CA ASP A 201 8.24 1.52 -17.49
C ASP A 201 9.13 1.85 -18.72
N GLY A 202 8.60 1.73 -19.94
CA GLY A 202 9.41 1.79 -21.18
C GLY A 202 10.26 3.06 -21.38
N ASN A 203 9.87 4.20 -20.79
CA ASN A 203 10.51 5.51 -21.07
C ASN A 203 11.24 6.14 -19.87
N LYS A 204 11.15 5.56 -18.66
CA LYS A 204 11.76 6.15 -17.46
C LYS A 204 13.24 5.80 -17.32
N LYS A 205 13.63 4.57 -17.69
CA LYS A 205 15.03 4.11 -17.61
C LYS A 205 15.97 4.97 -18.46
N GLY A 206 15.57 5.31 -19.69
CA GLY A 206 16.36 6.18 -20.58
C GLY A 206 16.49 7.63 -20.10
N ARG A 207 15.53 8.15 -19.32
CA ARG A 207 15.61 9.50 -18.73
C ARG A 207 16.49 9.51 -17.48
N LEU A 208 16.33 8.51 -16.60
CA LEU A 208 17.19 8.34 -15.42
C LEU A 208 18.67 8.22 -15.82
N LEU A 209 18.97 7.51 -16.91
CA LEU A 209 20.34 7.39 -17.44
C LEU A 209 20.88 8.70 -18.05
N LYS A 210 20.04 9.60 -18.55
CA LYS A 210 20.44 10.91 -19.10
C LYS A 210 20.68 11.96 -18.03
N ASP A 211 19.92 11.90 -16.94
CA ASP A 211 19.99 12.86 -15.82
C ASP A 211 21.16 12.55 -14.85
N THR A 212 21.87 11.43 -15.04
CA THR A 212 23.02 11.05 -14.21
C THR A 212 24.30 11.58 -14.87
N PRO A 213 25.19 12.29 -14.15
CA PRO A 213 26.49 12.68 -14.69
C PRO A 213 27.28 11.40 -14.98
N SER A 214 27.34 11.01 -16.26
CA SER A 214 28.25 9.94 -16.69
C SER A 214 29.66 10.51 -16.78
N ILE A 215 30.67 9.63 -16.69
CA ILE A 215 32.09 9.99 -16.82
C ILE A 215 32.36 10.76 -18.14
N MET A 216 31.50 10.57 -19.15
CA MET A 216 31.54 11.26 -20.44
C MET A 216 31.11 12.75 -20.35
N ASN A 217 30.28 13.12 -19.37
CA ASN A 217 29.82 14.50 -19.13
C ASN A 217 30.67 15.25 -18.08
N SER A 218 31.44 14.55 -17.25
CA SER A 218 32.30 15.18 -16.23
C SER A 218 33.67 15.62 -16.75
N ASN A 219 34.02 15.23 -17.98
CA ASN A 219 35.28 15.62 -18.60
C ASN A 219 35.02 16.15 -20.02
N PRO A 220 34.57 17.42 -20.16
CA PRO A 220 34.47 18.03 -21.49
C PRO A 220 35.88 18.07 -22.09
N ILE A 221 36.05 17.48 -23.27
CA ILE A 221 37.26 17.66 -24.06
C ILE A 221 37.26 19.14 -24.45
N LEU A 222 38.15 19.92 -23.84
CA LEU A 222 38.38 21.30 -24.24
C LEU A 222 38.99 21.24 -25.64
N GLU A 223 38.25 21.67 -26.67
CA GLU A 223 38.82 21.95 -27.97
C GLU A 223 39.73 23.18 -27.80
N GLU A 224 41.05 22.98 -27.90
CA GLU A 224 42.01 24.07 -28.07
C GLU A 224 41.72 24.76 -29.42
N ASN A 225 41.44 26.07 -29.38
CA ASN A 225 41.28 26.93 -30.56
C ASN A 225 42.61 27.16 -31.27
#